data_AF-A0A2V7DC52-F1
#
_entry.id   AF-A0A2V7DC52-F1
#
_cell.length_a   1.000
_cell.length_b   1.000
_cell.length_c   1.000
_cell.angle_alpha   90.00
_cell.angle_beta   90.00
_cell.angle_gamma   90.00
#
_symmetry.space_group_name_H-M   'P 1'
#
loop_
_entity.id
_entity.type
_entity.pdbx_description
1 polymer ?
#
loop_
_entity_poly.entity_id
_entity_poly.type
_entity_poly.pdbx_seq_one_letter_code
_entity_poly.pdbx_strand_id
1 'polypeptide(L)' 'MTKALRKAFEAASRLPDREQEELAAAILEELAADERWDPAFSESQAALKHLADEALREHRAGQTEALDPDAL' A
#
# COMPACT_ATOMS: atom_id res chain seq x y z
N MET A 1 -1.39 24.33 -3.91
CA MET A 1 -2.49 23.64 -3.22
C MET A 1 -3.77 23.74 -4.04
N THR A 2 -4.38 22.60 -4.39
CA THR A 2 -5.65 22.55 -5.13
C THR A 2 -6.79 23.12 -4.27
N LYS A 3 -7.93 23.44 -4.89
CA LYS A 3 -9.12 23.92 -4.15
C LYS A 3 -9.59 22.88 -3.12
N ALA A 4 -9.57 21.60 -3.49
CA ALA A 4 -9.97 20.50 -2.61
C ALA A 4 -9.03 20.35 -1.42
N LEU A 5 -7.71 20.33 -1.66
CA LEU A 5 -6.72 20.18 -0.59
C LEU A 5 -6.77 21.36 0.39
N ARG A 6 -6.98 22.58 -0.11
CA ARG A 6 -7.18 23.76 0.75
C ARG A 6 -8.37 23.60 1.68
N LYS A 7 -9.52 23.19 1.14
CA LYS A 7 -10.75 22.98 1.92
C LYS A 7 -10.56 21.90 2.99
N ALA A 8 -9.79 20.85 2.69
CA ALA A 8 -9.46 19.80 3.66
C ALA A 8 -8.63 20.37 4.83
N PHE A 9 -7.57 21.13 4.55
CA PHE A 9 -6.77 21.78 5.60
C PHE A 9 -7.55 22.80 6.41
N GLU A 10 -8.43 23.60 5.79
CA GLU A 10 -9.31 24.55 6.50
C GLU A 10 -10.32 23.84 7.42
N ALA A 11 -10.74 22.62 7.08
CA ALA A 11 -11.58 21.81 7.95
C ALA A 11 -10.76 21.18 9.09
N ALA A 12 -9.58 20.63 8.77
CA ALA A 12 -8.67 20.05 9.74
C ALA A 12 -8.22 21.06 10.80
N SER A 13 -7.94 22.31 10.41
CA SER A 13 -7.48 23.36 11.34
C SER A 13 -8.54 23.80 12.35
N ARG A 14 -9.78 23.29 12.26
CA ARG A 14 -10.86 23.55 13.23
C ARG A 14 -10.98 22.45 14.28
N LEU A 15 -10.24 21.37 14.14
CA LEU A 15 -10.20 20.28 15.12
C LEU A 15 -9.41 20.72 16.38
N PRO A 16 -9.59 20.06 17.53
CA PRO A 16 -8.71 20.24 18.68
C PRO A 16 -7.25 19.93 18.32
N ASP A 17 -6.28 20.62 18.95
CA ASP A 17 -4.85 20.49 18.65
C ASP A 17 -4.37 19.03 18.62
N ARG A 18 -4.82 18.21 19.56
CA ARG A 18 -4.48 16.79 19.59
C ARG A 18 -4.91 16.05 18.33
N GLU A 19 -6.14 16.29 17.86
CA GLU A 19 -6.67 15.64 16.66
C GLU A 19 -5.99 16.18 15.38
N GLN A 20 -5.55 17.44 15.40
CA GLN A 20 -4.73 17.99 14.31
C GLN A 20 -3.37 17.29 14.22
N GLU A 21 -2.70 17.07 15.35
CA GLU A 21 -1.42 16.36 15.39
C GLU A 21 -1.56 14.89 14.97
N GLU A 22 -2.61 14.19 15.43
CA GLU A 22 -2.90 12.81 15.02
C GLU A 22 -3.15 12.72 13.50
N LEU A 23 -3.92 13.66 12.93
CA LEU A 23 -4.18 13.73 11.49
C LEU A 23 -2.91 14.08 10.70
N ALA A 24 -2.10 15.02 11.19
CA ALA A 24 -0.84 15.39 10.55
C ALA A 24 0.13 14.20 10.49
N ALA A 25 0.26 13.46 11.59
CA ALA A 25 1.07 12.25 11.64
C ALA A 25 0.62 11.21 10.61
N ALA A 26 -0.69 10.94 10.52
CA ALA A 26 -1.25 9.97 9.56
C ALA A 26 -1.00 10.39 8.10
N ILE A 27 -1.18 11.68 7.76
CA ILE A 27 -0.92 12.19 6.41
C ILE A 27 0.56 12.04 6.05
N LEU A 28 1.46 12.39 6.97
CA LEU A 28 2.90 12.30 6.73
C LEU A 28 3.37 10.86 6.59
N GLU A 29 2.81 9.94 7.38
CA GLU A 29 3.12 8.52 7.29
C GLU A 29 2.69 7.94 5.94
N GLU A 30 1.48 8.25 5.46
CA GLU A 30 0.99 7.78 4.16
C GLU A 30 1.86 8.29 3.02
N LEU A 31 2.18 9.59 3.01
CA LEU A 31 3.05 10.17 1.99
C LEU A 31 4.45 9.53 1.99
N ALA A 32 5.01 9.26 3.16
CA ALA A 32 6.29 8.58 3.29
C ALA A 32 6.23 7.10 2.91
N ALA A 33 5.08 6.44 3.08
CA ALA A 33 4.85 5.08 2.61
C ALA A 33 4.80 5.04 1.08
N ASP A 34 4.04 5.94 0.46
CA ASP A 34 3.94 6.11 -0.99
C ASP A 34 5.31 6.40 -1.63
N GLU A 35 6.09 7.34 -1.05
CA GLU A 35 7.43 7.68 -1.55
C GLU A 35 8.40 6.50 -1.50
N ARG A 36 8.25 5.60 -0.53
CA ARG A 36 9.10 4.40 -0.39
C ARG A 36 8.63 3.23 -1.25
N TRP A 37 7.36 3.21 -1.65
CA TRP A 37 6.78 2.11 -2.39
C TRP A 37 7.40 1.98 -3.79
N ASP A 38 7.49 3.07 -4.54
CA ASP A 38 8.01 3.06 -5.92
C ASP A 38 9.44 2.49 -6.01
N PRO A 39 10.42 2.96 -5.21
CA PRO A 39 11.76 2.38 -5.19
C PRO A 39 11.74 0.90 -4.78
N ALA A 40 11.06 0.56 -3.68
CA ALA A 40 11.02 -0.80 -3.16
C ALA A 40 10.43 -1.79 -4.17
N PHE A 41 9.37 -1.39 -4.87
CA PHE A 41 8.76 -2.19 -5.92
C PHE A 41 9.68 -2.34 -7.13
N SER A 42 10.37 -1.27 -7.55
CA SER A 42 11.33 -1.32 -8.66
C SER A 42 12.50 -2.27 -8.40
N GLU A 43 12.94 -2.39 -7.15
CA GLU A 43 14.02 -3.30 -6.73
C GLU A 43 13.55 -4.75 -6.56
N SER A 44 12.24 -4.97 -6.41
CA SER A 44 11.66 -6.29 -6.11
C SER A 44 11.56 -7.24 -7.30
N GLN A 45 11.86 -6.81 -8.53
CA GLN A 45 11.58 -7.56 -9.77
C GLN A 45 12.23 -8.95 -9.81
N ALA A 46 13.45 -9.08 -9.27
CA ALA A 46 14.14 -10.38 -9.21
C ALA A 46 13.44 -11.35 -8.23
N ALA A 47 13.02 -10.86 -7.07
CA ALA A 47 12.30 -11.66 -6.07
C ALA A 47 10.91 -12.07 -6.58
N LEU A 48 10.18 -11.14 -7.19
CA LEU A 48 8.89 -11.42 -7.81
C LEU A 48 9.01 -12.44 -8.95
N LYS A 49 10.06 -12.35 -9.79
CA LYS A 49 10.32 -13.35 -10.82
C LYS A 49 10.57 -14.72 -10.21
N HIS A 50 11.38 -14.81 -9.15
CA HIS A 50 11.64 -16.07 -8.46
C HIS A 50 10.35 -16.71 -7.92
N LEU A 51 9.51 -15.92 -7.24
CA LEU A 51 8.21 -16.38 -6.73
C LEU A 51 7.29 -16.86 -7.86
N ALA A 52 7.27 -16.15 -8.99
CA ALA A 52 6.47 -16.56 -10.15
C ALA A 52 6.99 -17.87 -10.79
N ASP A 53 8.30 -18.02 -10.93
CA ASP A 53 8.92 -19.23 -11.46
C ASP A 53 8.62 -20.45 -10.54
N GLU A 54 8.65 -20.23 -9.24
CA GLU A 54 8.32 -21.22 -8.21
C GLU A 54 6.85 -21.65 -8.28
N ALA A 55 5.91 -20.71 -8.28
CA ALA A 55 4.49 -21.03 -8.40
C ALA A 55 4.17 -21.80 -9.69
N LEU A 56 4.79 -21.42 -10.81
CA LEU A 56 4.63 -22.13 -12.09
C LEU A 56 5.20 -23.55 -12.05
N ARG A 57 6.32 -23.75 -11.36
CA ARG A 57 6.94 -25.08 -11.19
C ARG A 57 6.03 -25.98 -10.37
N GLU A 58 5.53 -25.49 -9.24
CA GLU A 58 4.61 -26.23 -8.37
C GLU A 58 3.31 -26.59 -9.08
N HIS A 59 2.73 -25.63 -9.82
CA HIS A 59 1.53 -25.88 -10.61
C HIS A 59 1.76 -26.99 -11.65
N ARG A 60 2.87 -26.94 -12.39
CA ARG A 60 3.23 -27.97 -13.37
C ARG A 60 3.53 -29.33 -12.73
N ALA A 61 3.98 -29.34 -11.48
CA ALA A 61 4.20 -30.55 -10.70
C ALA A 61 2.90 -31.11 -10.07
N GLY A 62 1.75 -30.44 -10.27
CA GLY A 62 0.48 -30.84 -9.66
C GLY A 62 0.41 -30.59 -8.15
N GLN A 63 1.24 -29.67 -7.63
CA GLN A 63 1.35 -29.35 -6.20
C GLN A 63 0.48 -28.15 -5.79
N THR A 64 -0.45 -27.73 -6.65
CA THR A 64 -1.36 -26.61 -6.39
C THR A 64 -2.81 -27.08 -6.34
N GLU A 65 -3.62 -26.38 -5.55
CA GLU A 65 -5.06 -26.62 -5.46
C GLU A 65 -5.83 -25.49 -6.16
N ALA A 66 -7.07 -25.77 -6.57
CA ALA A 66 -7.94 -24.74 -7.11
C ALA A 66 -8.37 -23.79 -5.97
N LEU A 67 -8.34 -22.49 -6.23
CA LEU A 67 -8.87 -21.50 -5.29
C LEU A 67 -10.40 -21.65 -5.21
N ASP A 68 -10.92 -21.90 -4.01
CA ASP A 68 -12.35 -21.82 -3.69
C ASP A 68 -12.62 -20.50 -2.93
N PRO A 69 -13.18 -19.48 -3.60
CA PRO A 69 -13.43 -18.19 -2.97
C PRO A 69 -14.46 -18.23 -1.85
N ASP A 70 -15.37 -19.21 -1.85
CA ASP A 70 -16.43 -19.34 -0.84
C ASP A 70 -15.91 -19.99 0.46
N ALA A 71 -14.66 -20.48 0.45
CA ALA A 71 -13.98 -21.12 1.58
C ALA A 71 -12.87 -20.26 2.22
N LEU A 72 -12.71 -19.00 1.77
CA LEU A 72 -11.77 -18.00 2.34
C LEU A 72 -12.33 -17.34 3.60
#